data_AF-A0A4U1JCV3-F1
#
_entry.id   AF-A0A4U1JCV3-F1
#
_cell.length_a   1.000
_cell.length_b   1.000
_cell.length_c   1.000
_cell.angle_alpha   90.00
_cell.angle_beta   90.00
_cell.angle_gamma   90.00
#
_symmetry.space_group_name_H-M   'P 1'
#
loop_
_entity.id
_entity.type
_entity.pdbx_description
1 polymer ?
#
loop_
_entity_poly.entity_id
_entity_poly.type
_entity_poly.pdbx_seq_one_letter_code
_entity_poly.pdbx_strand_id
1 'polypeptide(L)'
;MSVSIYSNAFNFGSYLSGAVDPRTGQYSVAIPFVQIRPPNLDDLSRSIGITFSALRLENRGFGIGWSMSLCSLDLTNNQNVLTLSDGRSFQGNSLPPDGYDLTFKDQKLKDFRVTKIDANTFDVISKDGVVERLVKGGGRAHRPALAPALPQRRDLSIFL
;
A
#
# COMPACT_ATOMS: atom_id res chain seq x y z
N MET A 1 5.59 -37.83 -17.14
CA MET A 1 4.98 -38.32 -15.89
C MET A 1 4.93 -37.16 -14.92
N SER A 2 3.77 -36.55 -14.67
CA SER A 2 3.63 -35.48 -13.67
C SER A 2 3.48 -36.12 -12.29
N VAL A 3 4.39 -35.76 -11.37
CA VAL A 3 4.28 -36.18 -9.97
C VAL A 3 3.20 -35.32 -9.32
N SER A 4 2.09 -35.94 -8.91
CA SER A 4 1.08 -35.29 -8.09
C SER A 4 1.63 -35.13 -6.67
N ILE A 5 2.02 -33.90 -6.31
CA ILE A 5 2.46 -33.57 -4.96
C ILE A 5 1.24 -33.62 -4.05
N TYR A 6 1.14 -34.68 -3.24
CA TYR A 6 0.15 -34.79 -2.17
C TYR A 6 0.61 -33.93 -0.99
N SER A 7 -0.17 -32.91 -0.62
CA SER A 7 0.15 -32.02 0.50
C SER A 7 -1.12 -31.62 1.26
N ASN A 8 -1.05 -31.66 2.59
CA ASN A 8 -2.09 -31.12 3.46
C ASN A 8 -2.24 -29.60 3.36
N ALA A 9 -1.34 -28.90 2.64
CA ALA A 9 -1.55 -27.49 2.27
C ALA A 9 -2.85 -27.28 1.46
N PHE A 10 -3.32 -28.29 0.73
CA PHE A 10 -4.60 -28.25 0.01
C PHE A 10 -5.83 -28.43 0.91
N ASN A 11 -5.65 -28.87 2.17
CA ASN A 11 -6.74 -28.96 3.15
C ASN A 11 -7.07 -27.60 3.78
N PHE A 12 -6.29 -26.55 3.53
CA PHE A 12 -6.55 -25.17 3.97
C PHE A 12 -6.67 -24.23 2.77
N GLY A 13 -7.81 -24.29 2.08
CA GLY A 13 -8.04 -23.58 0.81
C GLY A 13 -8.25 -22.06 0.88
N SER A 14 -8.21 -21.42 2.05
CA SER A 14 -8.67 -20.03 2.19
C SER A 14 -7.58 -18.98 2.45
N TYR A 15 -6.32 -19.37 2.69
CA TYR A 15 -5.31 -18.40 3.16
C TYR A 15 -4.20 -18.06 2.16
N LEU A 16 -4.01 -18.86 1.11
CA LEU A 16 -2.99 -18.61 0.08
C LEU A 16 -3.67 -18.38 -1.28
N SER A 17 -3.77 -17.13 -1.71
CA SER A 17 -4.29 -16.79 -3.04
C SER A 17 -3.13 -16.66 -4.02
N GLY A 18 -2.76 -17.77 -4.66
CA GLY A 18 -1.71 -17.83 -5.67
C GLY A 18 -2.29 -18.06 -7.06
N ALA A 19 -1.83 -17.28 -8.05
CA ALA A 19 -2.27 -17.43 -9.44
C ALA A 19 -1.11 -17.17 -10.40
N VAL A 20 -1.16 -17.85 -11.55
CA VAL A 20 -0.36 -17.50 -12.72
C VAL A 20 -1.23 -16.67 -13.63
N ASP A 21 -0.78 -15.48 -14.02
CA ASP A 21 -1.44 -14.75 -15.10
C ASP A 21 -1.14 -15.48 -16.43
N PRO A 22 -2.14 -16.08 -17.10
CA PRO A 22 -1.91 -16.86 -18.32
C PRO A 22 -1.41 -16.01 -19.49
N ARG A 23 -1.54 -14.68 -19.44
CA ARG A 23 -1.06 -13.78 -20.50
C ARG A 23 0.43 -13.50 -20.41
N THR A 24 0.98 -13.52 -19.20
CA THR A 24 2.38 -13.15 -18.94
C THR A 24 3.22 -14.33 -18.44
N GLY A 25 2.59 -15.43 -18.04
CA GLY A 25 3.25 -16.55 -17.37
C GLY A 25 3.73 -16.20 -15.96
N GLN A 26 3.32 -15.05 -15.42
CA GLN A 26 3.83 -14.55 -14.16
C GLN A 26 3.08 -15.17 -12.98
N TYR A 27 3.85 -15.76 -12.06
CA TYR A 27 3.33 -16.20 -10.77
C TYR A 27 3.24 -15.05 -9.77
N SER A 28 2.10 -14.93 -9.10
CA SER A 28 1.88 -14.03 -7.97
C SER A 28 1.19 -14.77 -6.83
N VAL A 29 1.52 -14.42 -5.58
CA VAL A 29 0.80 -14.95 -4.40
C VAL A 29 0.52 -13.85 -3.39
N ALA A 30 -0.62 -13.90 -2.72
CA ALA A 30 -0.96 -13.01 -1.62
C ALA A 30 -1.24 -13.82 -0.35
N ILE A 31 -0.63 -13.38 0.76
CA ILE A 31 -0.77 -13.96 2.10
C ILE A 31 -1.29 -12.86 3.03
N PRO A 32 -2.59 -12.81 3.34
CA PRO A 32 -3.14 -11.89 4.33
C PRO A 32 -2.76 -12.32 5.75
N PHE A 33 -2.42 -11.36 6.62
CA PHE A 33 -2.12 -11.60 8.03
C PHE A 33 -3.28 -11.20 8.94
N VAL A 34 -3.83 -10.01 8.70
CA VAL A 34 -4.86 -9.42 9.57
C VAL A 34 -5.81 -8.57 8.74
N GLN A 35 -7.09 -8.60 9.10
CA GLN A 35 -8.08 -7.66 8.59
C GLN A 35 -8.42 -6.69 9.72
N ILE A 36 -8.16 -5.41 9.48
CA ILE A 36 -8.48 -4.32 10.41
C ILE A 36 -9.86 -3.78 10.03
N ARG A 37 -10.73 -3.60 11.01
CA ARG A 37 -12.02 -2.93 10.87
C ARG A 37 -12.13 -1.82 11.91
N PRO A 38 -12.47 -0.59 11.51
CA PRO A 38 -12.77 0.47 12.47
C PRO A 38 -14.05 0.12 13.26
N PRO A 39 -14.14 0.55 14.52
CA PRO A 39 -15.41 0.50 15.23
C PRO A 39 -16.42 1.43 14.55
N ASN A 40 -17.67 0.95 14.38
CA ASN A 40 -18.80 1.69 13.80
C ASN A 40 -18.75 1.97 12.29
N LEU A 41 -17.91 1.26 11.52
CA LEU A 41 -17.87 1.29 10.05
C LEU A 41 -17.82 -0.15 9.52
N ASP A 42 -18.97 -0.83 9.50
CA ASP A 42 -19.08 -2.26 9.20
C ASP A 42 -18.70 -2.62 7.76
N ASP A 43 -18.80 -1.66 6.85
CA ASP A 43 -18.46 -1.76 5.43
C ASP A 43 -16.98 -1.48 5.13
N LEU A 44 -16.26 -0.83 6.06
CA LEU A 44 -14.85 -0.50 5.90
C LEU A 44 -13.96 -1.57 6.53
N SER A 45 -13.20 -2.26 5.69
CA SER A 45 -12.21 -3.22 6.17
C SER A 45 -10.93 -3.13 5.35
N ARG A 46 -9.79 -3.34 6.02
CA ARG A 46 -8.48 -3.31 5.38
C ARG A 46 -7.68 -4.55 5.70
N SER A 47 -7.30 -5.29 4.67
CA SER A 47 -6.40 -6.43 4.80
C SER A 47 -4.95 -5.98 4.77
N ILE A 48 -4.17 -6.39 5.76
CA ILE A 48 -2.71 -6.27 5.78
C ILE A 48 -2.14 -7.66 5.54
N GLY A 49 -1.25 -7.77 4.57
CA GLY A 49 -0.56 -9.00 4.22
C GLY A 49 0.71 -8.72 3.42
N ILE A 50 1.29 -9.80 2.89
CA ILE A 50 2.40 -9.73 1.93
C ILE A 50 1.97 -10.30 0.59
N THR A 51 2.48 -9.71 -0.48
CA THR A 51 2.29 -10.12 -1.86
C THR A 51 3.64 -10.44 -2.48
N PHE A 52 3.66 -11.50 -3.29
CA PHE A 52 4.81 -11.90 -4.09
C PHE A 52 4.54 -11.64 -5.55
N SER A 53 5.56 -11.13 -6.25
CA SER A 53 5.58 -10.97 -7.70
C SER A 53 6.96 -11.35 -8.24
N ALA A 54 7.00 -12.29 -9.17
CA ALA A 54 8.26 -12.71 -9.81
C ALA A 54 8.98 -11.58 -10.60
N LEU A 55 8.27 -10.51 -10.96
CA LEU A 55 8.85 -9.35 -11.65
C LEU A 55 9.54 -8.37 -10.69
N ARG A 56 9.29 -8.49 -9.38
CA ARG A 56 9.89 -7.61 -8.39
C ARG A 56 11.24 -8.17 -7.97
N LEU A 57 12.31 -7.62 -8.54
CA LEU A 57 13.69 -8.05 -8.24
C LEU A 57 14.29 -7.35 -7.01
N GLU A 58 13.57 -6.40 -6.42
CA GLU A 58 13.99 -5.67 -5.25
C GLU A 58 13.66 -6.43 -3.96
N ASN A 59 14.56 -6.36 -2.98
CA ASN A 59 14.29 -6.78 -1.61
C ASN A 59 13.97 -5.55 -0.75
N ARG A 60 12.71 -5.42 -0.34
CA ARG A 60 12.24 -4.34 0.55
C ARG A 60 11.99 -4.80 1.99
N GLY A 61 12.78 -5.75 2.47
CA GLY A 61 12.78 -6.23 3.87
C GLY A 61 12.08 -7.57 4.11
N PHE A 62 11.33 -8.08 3.13
CA PHE A 62 10.62 -9.36 3.21
C PHE A 62 11.19 -10.43 2.25
N GLY A 63 12.31 -10.13 1.59
CA GLY A 63 12.89 -10.95 0.54
C GLY A 63 12.63 -10.40 -0.86
N ILE A 64 13.34 -10.94 -1.84
CA ILE A 64 13.16 -10.60 -3.27
C ILE A 64 11.76 -11.06 -3.70
N GLY A 65 11.06 -10.23 -4.47
CA GLY A 65 9.73 -10.53 -4.97
C GLY A 65 8.60 -10.19 -3.99
N TRP A 66 8.90 -10.03 -2.71
CA TRP A 66 7.91 -9.80 -1.66
C TRP A 66 7.69 -8.32 -1.37
N SER A 67 6.46 -7.98 -1.02
CA SER A 67 6.07 -6.66 -0.54
C SER A 67 4.86 -6.69 0.37
N MET A 68 4.72 -5.68 1.21
CA MET A 68 3.55 -5.54 2.08
C MET A 68 2.42 -4.80 1.37
N SER A 69 1.17 -5.17 1.64
CA SER A 69 -0.04 -4.53 1.09
C SER A 69 -0.36 -3.19 1.79
N LEU A 70 0.62 -2.30 1.87
CA LEU A 70 0.54 -0.95 2.43
C LEU A 70 0.97 0.08 1.39
N CYS A 71 0.55 1.32 1.57
CA CYS A 71 1.07 2.40 0.75
C CYS A 71 2.57 2.61 0.99
N SER A 72 3.30 2.91 -0.08
CA SER A 72 4.72 3.26 0.00
C SER A 72 5.03 4.34 -1.02
N LEU A 73 5.98 5.23 -0.69
CA LEU A 73 6.43 6.29 -1.55
C LEU A 73 7.95 6.19 -1.70
N ASP A 74 8.39 5.93 -2.92
CA ASP A 74 9.79 5.84 -3.28
C ASP A 74 10.28 7.19 -3.84
N LEU A 75 11.17 7.83 -3.09
CA LEU A 75 11.74 9.13 -3.43
C LEU A 75 13.17 8.99 -4.01
N THR A 76 13.63 7.77 -4.26
CA THR A 76 14.98 7.50 -4.75
C THR A 76 15.15 8.06 -6.17
N ASN A 77 16.31 8.67 -6.45
CA ASN A 77 16.64 9.23 -7.76
C ASN A 77 15.58 10.17 -8.35
N ASN A 78 14.85 10.90 -7.49
CA ASN A 78 13.75 11.80 -7.86
C ASN A 78 12.64 11.11 -8.68
N GLN A 79 12.45 9.79 -8.54
CA GLN A 79 11.42 9.06 -9.29
C GLN A 79 10.01 9.29 -8.72
N ASN A 80 9.89 9.58 -7.42
CA ASN A 80 8.65 9.91 -6.71
C ASN A 80 7.51 8.93 -7.02
N VAL A 81 7.76 7.63 -6.90
CA VAL A 81 6.78 6.58 -7.23
C VAL A 81 5.95 6.25 -6.00
N LEU A 82 4.66 6.52 -6.06
CA LEU A 82 3.69 6.06 -5.06
C LEU A 82 3.17 4.69 -5.47
N THR A 83 3.25 3.71 -4.57
CA THR A 83 2.52 2.45 -4.68
C THR A 83 1.44 2.42 -3.61
N LEU A 84 0.19 2.29 -4.02
CA LEU A 84 -0.96 2.15 -3.13
C LEU A 84 -1.06 0.71 -2.59
N SER A 85 -1.82 0.51 -1.51
CA SER A 85 -2.01 -0.82 -0.92
C SER A 85 -2.67 -1.86 -1.83
N ASP A 86 -3.42 -1.41 -2.83
CA ASP A 86 -4.03 -2.27 -3.85
C ASP A 86 -3.04 -2.68 -4.97
N GLY A 87 -1.80 -2.21 -4.89
CA GLY A 87 -0.72 -2.50 -5.83
C GLY A 87 -0.64 -1.53 -7.01
N ARG A 88 -1.60 -0.60 -7.18
CA ARG A 88 -1.49 0.43 -8.22
C ARG A 88 -0.32 1.35 -7.92
N SER A 89 0.42 1.73 -8.96
CA SER A 89 1.59 2.59 -8.84
C SER A 89 1.48 3.81 -9.75
N PHE A 90 1.88 4.96 -9.24
CA PHE A 90 1.78 6.25 -9.91
C PHE A 90 3.10 7.00 -9.81
N GLN A 91 3.56 7.56 -10.93
CA GLN A 91 4.73 8.42 -10.94
C GLN A 91 4.34 9.86 -10.60
N GLY A 92 4.91 10.37 -9.51
CA GLY A 92 4.75 11.75 -9.06
C GLY A 92 5.61 12.72 -9.87
N ASN A 93 5.18 13.98 -9.89
CA ASN A 93 6.00 15.11 -10.31
C ASN A 93 7.01 15.48 -9.21
N SER A 94 7.73 16.59 -9.39
CA SER A 94 8.60 17.14 -8.35
C SER A 94 7.86 17.36 -7.04
N LEU A 95 8.56 17.11 -5.92
CA LEU A 95 7.97 17.28 -4.59
C LEU A 95 7.57 18.74 -4.38
N PRO A 96 6.35 19.01 -3.87
CA PRO A 96 5.91 20.36 -3.58
C PRO A 96 6.51 20.87 -2.25
N PRO A 97 6.27 22.15 -1.91
CA PRO A 97 6.50 22.66 -0.57
C PRO A 97 5.66 21.92 0.47
N ASP A 98 6.03 22.06 1.74
CA ASP A 98 5.30 21.45 2.85
C ASP A 98 3.88 22.04 2.96
N GLY A 99 2.90 21.20 3.25
CA GLY A 99 1.47 21.53 3.27
C GLY A 99 0.75 21.41 1.91
N TYR A 100 1.46 21.15 0.82
CA TYR A 100 0.89 21.03 -0.53
C TYR A 100 0.80 19.57 -1.00
N ASP A 101 -0.03 19.37 -2.02
CA ASP A 101 -0.26 18.05 -2.59
C ASP A 101 0.74 17.68 -3.66
N LEU A 102 1.12 16.41 -3.67
CA LEU A 102 1.83 15.80 -4.76
C LEU A 102 0.87 15.63 -5.94
N THR A 103 1.38 15.93 -7.13
CA THR A 103 0.68 15.70 -8.38
C THR A 103 1.29 14.51 -9.09
N PHE A 104 0.46 13.69 -9.74
CA PHE A 104 0.87 12.46 -10.41
C PHE A 104 0.54 12.56 -11.89
N LYS A 105 1.43 12.03 -12.74
CA LYS A 105 1.27 12.10 -14.20
C LYS A 105 0.08 11.27 -14.70
N ASP A 106 -0.12 10.10 -14.10
CA ASP A 106 -1.05 9.08 -14.59
C ASP A 106 -2.32 8.93 -13.72
N GLN A 107 -2.61 9.90 -12.85
CA GLN A 107 -3.78 9.86 -11.98
C GLN A 107 -5.05 10.30 -12.73
N LYS A 108 -5.62 9.38 -13.51
CA LYS A 108 -6.89 9.62 -14.23
C LYS A 108 -8.10 9.61 -13.29
N LEU A 109 -8.05 8.80 -12.23
CA LEU A 109 -9.08 8.70 -11.20
C LEU A 109 -8.64 9.48 -9.97
N LYS A 110 -9.50 10.37 -9.47
CA LYS A 110 -9.24 11.17 -8.26
C LYS A 110 -9.72 10.44 -7.01
N ASP A 111 -9.24 9.22 -6.82
CA ASP A 111 -9.62 8.34 -5.71
C ASP A 111 -8.61 8.34 -4.54
N PHE A 112 -7.53 9.10 -4.66
CA PHE A 112 -6.60 9.39 -3.59
C PHE A 112 -5.97 10.77 -3.72
N ARG A 113 -5.41 11.28 -2.62
CA ARG A 113 -4.63 12.51 -2.54
C ARG A 113 -3.41 12.27 -1.67
N VAL A 114 -2.26 12.83 -2.03
CA VAL A 114 -1.05 12.75 -1.19
C VAL A 114 -0.61 14.14 -0.81
N THR A 115 -0.58 14.43 0.48
CA THR A 115 -0.16 15.73 1.01
C THR A 115 1.20 15.58 1.69
N LYS A 116 2.14 16.47 1.34
CA LYS A 116 3.44 16.54 2.01
C LYS A 116 3.26 17.28 3.33
N ILE A 117 3.52 16.63 4.45
CA ILE A 117 3.42 17.25 5.78
C ILE A 117 4.72 17.95 6.13
N ASP A 118 5.84 17.28 5.91
CA ASP A 118 7.19 17.80 6.12
C ASP A 118 8.19 17.09 5.17
N ALA A 119 9.49 17.31 5.35
CA ALA A 119 10.53 16.70 4.53
C ALA A 119 10.55 15.15 4.53
N ASN A 120 10.01 14.51 5.56
CA ASN A 120 10.04 13.08 5.80
C ASN A 120 8.66 12.43 5.94
N THR A 121 7.60 13.23 6.04
CA THR A 121 6.24 12.76 6.34
C THR A 121 5.27 13.13 5.23
N PHE A 122 4.49 12.13 4.78
CA PHE A 122 3.46 12.29 3.76
C PHE A 122 2.17 11.61 4.23
N ASP A 123 1.03 12.25 4.01
CA ASP A 123 -0.28 11.65 4.26
C ASP A 123 -0.92 11.26 2.93
N VAL A 124 -1.26 9.98 2.79
CA VAL A 124 -2.03 9.44 1.67
C VAL A 124 -3.47 9.29 2.13
N ILE A 125 -4.37 10.02 1.49
CA ILE A 125 -5.79 10.08 1.82
C ILE A 125 -6.56 9.41 0.68
N SER A 126 -7.21 8.29 0.96
CA SER A 126 -8.08 7.59 0.00
C SER A 126 -9.49 8.20 0.00
N LYS A 127 -10.23 8.04 -1.10
CA LYS A 127 -11.63 8.49 -1.22
C LYS A 127 -12.56 7.93 -0.15
N ASP A 128 -12.23 6.76 0.40
CA ASP A 128 -13.01 6.07 1.43
C ASP A 128 -12.69 6.62 2.84
N GLY A 129 -11.93 7.71 2.94
CA GLY A 129 -11.60 8.40 4.18
C GLY A 129 -10.42 7.81 4.96
N VAL A 130 -9.83 6.71 4.48
CA VAL A 130 -8.64 6.11 5.08
C VAL A 130 -7.43 7.01 4.87
N VAL A 131 -6.69 7.26 5.95
CA VAL A 131 -5.45 8.04 5.92
C VAL A 131 -4.27 7.16 6.31
N GLU A 132 -3.26 7.10 5.44
CA GLU A 132 -1.98 6.46 5.71
C GLU A 132 -0.86 7.48 5.81
N ARG A 133 -0.20 7.51 6.96
CA ARG A 133 0.97 8.35 7.18
C ARG A 133 2.23 7.59 6.82
N LEU A 134 2.89 8.02 5.76
CA LEU A 134 4.18 7.53 5.32
C LEU A 134 5.27 8.36 5.97
N VAL A 135 6.18 7.68 6.67
CA VAL A 135 7.34 8.32 7.30
C VAL A 135 8.60 7.72 6.69
N LYS A 136 9.52 8.58 6.24
CA LYS A 136 10.82 8.15 5.74
C LYS A 136 11.57 7.42 6.86
N GLY A 137 11.75 6.11 6.70
CA GLY A 137 12.51 5.30 7.63
C GLY A 137 13.98 5.73 7.61
N GLY A 138 14.42 6.44 8.66
CA GLY A 138 15.84 6.58 8.94
C GLY A 138 16.40 5.18 9.22
N GLY A 139 17.54 4.82 8.64
CA GLY A 139 18.13 3.49 8.76
C GLY A 139 18.44 3.10 10.20
N ARG A 140 17.45 2.59 10.93
CA ARG A 140 17.52 1.66 12.07
C ARG A 140 16.11 1.43 12.61
N ALA A 141 15.65 0.19 12.45
CA ALA A 141 14.44 -0.41 13.01
C ALA A 141 13.10 0.26 12.62
N HIS A 142 12.26 -0.50 11.91
CA HIS A 142 10.83 -0.24 11.76
C HIS A 142 10.21 -0.01 13.15
N ARG A 143 9.98 1.25 13.51
CA ARG A 143 8.95 1.62 14.50
C ARG A 143 7.69 1.92 13.67
N PRO A 144 6.64 1.10 13.77
CA PRO A 144 5.32 1.55 13.33
C PRO A 144 5.03 2.83 14.11
N ALA A 145 4.97 3.97 13.41
CA ALA A 145 4.54 5.20 14.03
C ALA A 145 3.05 5.02 14.36
N LEU A 146 2.72 4.88 15.64
CA LEU A 146 1.36 5.13 16.10
C LEU A 146 1.08 6.59 15.72
N ALA A 147 0.15 6.82 14.80
CA ALA A 147 -0.25 8.18 14.45
C ALA A 147 -0.70 8.90 15.74
N PRO A 148 -0.18 10.10 16.06
CA PRO A 148 -0.81 10.92 17.09
C PRO A 148 -2.25 11.20 16.64
N ALA A 149 -3.19 11.07 17.58
CA ALA A 149 -4.61 11.29 17.36
C ALA A 149 -4.83 12.55 16.51
N LEU A 150 -5.53 12.39 15.39
CA LEU A 150 -5.90 13.50 14.52
C LEU A 150 -6.60 14.58 15.39
N PRO A 151 -6.18 15.86 15.32
CA PRO A 151 -6.97 16.90 15.94
C PRO A 151 -8.34 16.91 15.28
N GLN A 152 -9.37 16.81 16.11
CA GLN A 152 -10.78 16.85 15.74
C GLN A 152 -11.10 18.21 15.10
N ARG A 153 -10.81 18.39 13.80
CA ARG A 153 -11.35 19.52 13.05
C ARG A 153 -12.78 19.17 12.66
N ARG A 154 -13.71 19.63 13.49
CA ARG A 154 -15.09 19.90 13.07
C ARG A 154 -15.02 21.03 12.04
N ASP A 155 -15.28 20.71 10.79
CA ASP A 155 -15.94 21.62 9.86
C ASP A 155 -16.66 20.76 8.81
N LEU A 156 -17.92 20.48 9.11
CA LEU A 156 -18.91 20.03 8.14
C LEU A 156 -19.15 21.19 7.18
N SER A 157 -18.52 21.17 6.01
CA SER A 157 -18.97 21.94 4.86
C SER A 157 -19.56 20.98 3.85
N ILE A 158 -20.87 20.76 3.98
CA ILE A 158 -21.72 20.20 2.93
C ILE A 158 -21.70 21.22 1.79
N PHE A 159 -21.37 20.80 0.57
CA PHE A 159 -21.73 21.56 -0.62
C PHE A 159 -22.49 20.66 -1.58
N LEU A 160 -23.69 21.13 -1.91
CA LEU A 160 -24.43 20.84 -3.13
C LEU A 160 -23.56 21.06 -4.37
#